data_AF-A0A7X9HFW6-F1
#
_entry.id   AF-A0A7X9HFW6-F1
#
_cell.length_a   1.000
_cell.length_b   1.000
_cell.length_c   1.000
_cell.angle_alpha   90.00
_cell.angle_beta   90.00
_cell.angle_gamma   90.00
#
_symmetry.space_group_name_H-M   'P 1'
#
loop_
_entity.id
_entity.type
_entity.pdbx_description
1 polymer ?
#
loop_
_entity_poly.entity_id
_entity_poly.type
_entity_poly.pdbx_seq_one_letter_code
_entity_poly.pdbx_strand_id
1 'polypeptide(L)'
;MDNIIPADKLQEGDIFLYHGISWISKAIRFFDGTNYNHASIYTGNNIVCEALDNGIIKQYINDSINNSEFVIIKRLNNKPADMTPVQNIISKYEGKRYAYE
;
A
#
# COMPACT_ATOMS: atom_id res chain seq x y z
N MET A 1 10.35 -17.78 8.81
CA MET A 1 11.48 -17.12 8.12
C MET A 1 10.89 -15.90 7.45
N ASP A 2 11.27 -14.72 7.93
CA ASP A 2 10.79 -13.46 7.35
C ASP A 2 11.41 -13.31 5.97
N ASN A 3 10.56 -13.39 4.93
CA ASN A 3 10.98 -13.16 3.56
C ASN A 3 11.18 -11.65 3.38
N ILE A 4 12.34 -11.14 3.79
CA ILE A 4 12.74 -9.75 3.53
C ILE A 4 12.89 -9.59 2.02
N ILE A 5 12.01 -8.79 1.41
CA ILE A 5 12.12 -8.39 0.02
C ILE A 5 12.92 -7.08 0.00
N PRO A 6 14.15 -7.07 -0.56
CA PRO A 6 14.89 -5.83 -0.66
C PRO A 6 14.23 -4.91 -1.69
N ALA A 7 14.41 -3.59 -1.51
CA ALA A 7 13.70 -2.58 -2.31
C ALA A 7 13.93 -2.72 -3.82
N ASP A 8 15.11 -3.19 -4.23
CA ASP A 8 15.48 -3.47 -5.62
C ASP A 8 14.76 -4.68 -6.25
N LYS A 9 14.06 -5.49 -5.43
CA LYS A 9 13.23 -6.61 -5.88
C LYS A 9 11.75 -6.28 -5.93
N LEU A 10 11.35 -5.09 -5.46
CA LEU A 10 10.00 -4.60 -5.62
C LEU A 10 9.67 -4.43 -7.10
N GLN A 11 8.43 -4.72 -7.45
CA GLN A 11 7.96 -4.55 -8.81
C GLN A 11 6.61 -3.85 -8.81
N GLU A 12 6.38 -3.00 -9.80
CA GLU A 12 5.11 -2.31 -9.97
C GLU A 12 3.92 -3.26 -9.80
N GLY A 13 2.94 -2.82 -9.01
CA GLY A 13 1.76 -3.60 -8.67
C GLY A 13 1.90 -4.54 -7.46
N ASP A 14 3.07 -4.59 -6.82
CA ASP A 14 3.17 -5.16 -5.49
C ASP A 14 2.23 -4.44 -4.51
N ILE A 15 1.53 -5.21 -3.69
CA ILE A 15 0.59 -4.70 -2.70
C ILE A 15 1.26 -4.75 -1.34
N PHE A 16 1.30 -3.60 -0.67
CA PHE A 16 1.77 -3.49 0.70
C PHE A 16 0.56 -3.60 1.61
N LEU A 17 0.64 -4.45 2.64
CA LEU A 17 -0.40 -4.61 3.66
C LEU A 17 0.20 -4.25 5.01
N TYR A 18 -0.40 -3.29 5.68
CA TYR A 18 0.19 -2.62 6.83
C TYR A 18 -0.47 -3.07 8.12
N HIS A 19 0.37 -3.29 9.15
CA HIS A 19 -0.07 -3.42 10.53
C HIS A 19 0.23 -2.11 11.28
N GLY A 20 -0.69 -1.15 11.19
CA GLY A 20 -0.57 0.17 11.81
C GLY A 20 -0.69 0.14 13.33
N ILE A 21 -0.02 1.08 14.01
CA ILE A 21 -0.02 1.16 15.49
C ILE A 21 -1.07 2.12 16.07
N SER A 22 -1.75 2.91 15.22
CA SER A 22 -2.74 3.90 15.64
C SER A 22 -4.01 3.27 16.25
N TRP A 23 -4.81 4.07 16.97
CA TRP A 23 -6.09 3.61 17.51
C TRP A 23 -7.09 3.23 16.40
N ILE A 24 -7.11 3.97 15.29
CA ILE A 24 -7.93 3.66 14.11
C ILE A 24 -7.50 2.33 13.52
N SER A 25 -6.19 2.11 13.37
CA SER A 25 -5.63 0.85 12.87
C SER A 25 -6.05 -0.34 13.71
N LYS A 26 -6.05 -0.20 15.04
CA LYS A 26 -6.50 -1.25 15.96
C LYS A 26 -8.00 -1.53 15.81
N ALA A 27 -8.83 -0.50 15.66
CA ALA A 27 -10.27 -0.65 15.46
C ALA A 27 -10.60 -1.38 14.15
N ILE A 28 -9.98 -1.00 13.03
CA ILE A 28 -10.15 -1.67 11.73
C ILE A 28 -9.80 -3.16 11.85
N ARG A 29 -8.63 -3.48 12.41
CA ARG A 29 -8.22 -4.88 12.61
C ARG A 29 -9.19 -5.68 13.49
N PHE A 30 -9.71 -5.06 14.54
CA PHE A 30 -10.66 -5.70 15.45
C PHE A 30 -11.97 -6.05 14.73
N PHE A 31 -12.54 -5.11 13.95
CA PHE A 31 -13.79 -5.34 13.22
C PHE A 31 -13.62 -6.27 12.01
N ASP A 32 -12.51 -6.15 11.28
CA ASP A 32 -12.27 -6.97 10.09
C ASP A 32 -11.78 -8.38 10.45
N GLY A 33 -11.33 -8.60 11.69
CA GLY A 33 -10.75 -9.88 12.13
C GLY A 33 -9.43 -10.22 11.43
N THR A 34 -8.66 -9.21 11.01
CA THR A 34 -7.39 -9.38 10.27
C THR A 34 -6.21 -8.69 10.95
N ASN A 35 -5.00 -9.06 10.52
CA ASN A 35 -3.77 -8.41 10.96
C ASN A 35 -3.45 -7.10 10.22
N TYR A 36 -4.28 -6.65 9.28
CA TYR A 36 -3.96 -5.51 8.42
C TYR A 36 -5.08 -4.48 8.48
N ASN A 37 -4.73 -3.19 8.46
CA ASN A 37 -5.72 -2.10 8.48
C ASN A 37 -5.61 -1.15 7.28
N HIS A 38 -4.59 -1.32 6.44
CA HIS A 38 -4.31 -0.43 5.35
C HIS A 38 -3.60 -1.16 4.23
N ALA A 39 -3.72 -0.64 3.02
CA ALA A 39 -3.08 -1.17 1.84
C ALA A 39 -2.62 -0.06 0.90
N SER A 40 -1.52 -0.32 0.20
CA SER A 40 -1.00 0.55 -0.87
C SER A 40 -0.52 -0.29 -2.04
N ILE A 41 -0.34 0.36 -3.19
CA ILE A 41 0.20 -0.26 -4.40
C ILE A 41 1.53 0.38 -4.78
N TYR A 42 2.55 -0.43 -5.02
CA TYR A 42 3.85 0.05 -5.46
C TYR A 42 3.80 0.50 -6.92
N THR A 43 4.25 1.73 -7.18
CA THR A 43 4.22 2.36 -8.51
C THR A 43 5.61 2.50 -9.12
N GLY A 44 6.63 1.84 -8.55
CA GLY A 44 8.02 1.98 -8.98
C GLY A 44 8.76 3.11 -8.26
N ASN A 45 10.08 3.20 -8.48
CA ASN A 45 10.94 4.28 -7.95
C ASN A 45 10.84 4.53 -6.43
N ASN A 46 10.67 3.47 -5.63
CA ASN A 46 10.48 3.57 -4.18
C ASN A 46 9.22 4.37 -3.76
N ILE A 47 8.23 4.47 -4.64
CA ILE A 47 6.97 5.19 -4.40
C ILE A 47 5.81 4.19 -4.34
N VAL A 48 4.92 4.43 -3.38
CA VAL A 48 3.62 3.76 -3.28
C VAL A 48 2.50 4.77 -3.52
N CYS A 49 1.37 4.29 -4.01
CA CYS A 49 0.11 5.03 -4.03
C CYS A 49 -0.86 4.44 -3.02
N GLU A 50 -1.48 5.30 -2.22
CA GLU A 50 -2.36 4.91 -1.12
C GLU A 50 -3.43 5.96 -0.87
N ALA A 51 -4.53 5.52 -0.24
CA ALA A 51 -5.61 6.37 0.20
C ALA A 51 -5.45 6.66 1.71
N LEU A 52 -5.12 7.90 2.04
CA LEU A 52 -4.99 8.40 3.41
C LEU A 52 -6.08 9.43 3.70
N ASP A 53 -6.11 9.95 4.92
CA ASP A 53 -7.04 10.99 5.35
C ASP A 53 -7.03 12.22 4.42
N ASN A 54 -5.86 12.63 3.94
CA ASN A 54 -5.68 13.71 2.98
C ASN A 54 -5.98 13.33 1.50
N GLY A 55 -6.53 12.14 1.26
CA GLY A 55 -6.91 11.65 -0.07
C GLY A 55 -5.96 10.60 -0.65
N ILE A 56 -6.07 10.38 -1.96
CA ILE A 56 -5.23 9.42 -2.69
C ILE A 56 -3.94 10.11 -3.11
N ILE A 57 -2.82 9.70 -2.52
CA ILE A 57 -1.51 10.32 -2.74
C ILE A 57 -0.48 9.32 -3.24
N LYS A 58 0.62 9.84 -3.76
CA LYS A 58 1.88 9.10 -3.96
C LYS A 58 2.90 9.61 -2.95
N GLN A 59 3.59 8.69 -2.30
CA GLN A 59 4.66 9.02 -1.37
C GLN A 59 5.76 7.96 -1.34
N TYR A 60 6.91 8.30 -0.79
CA TYR A 60 8.01 7.35 -0.65
C TYR A 60 7.67 6.25 0.34
N ILE A 61 8.18 5.04 0.10
CA ILE A 61 7.98 3.89 0.99
C ILE A 61 8.37 4.22 2.42
N ASN A 62 9.49 4.91 2.63
CA ASN A 62 9.96 5.28 3.97
C ASN A 62 8.93 6.11 4.74
N ASP A 63 8.23 7.02 4.06
CA ASP A 63 7.18 7.83 4.69
C ASP A 63 5.94 7.00 4.99
N SER A 64 5.58 6.12 4.05
CA SER A 64 4.42 5.22 4.14
C SER A 64 4.48 4.25 5.31
N ILE A 65 5.66 3.72 5.63
CA ILE A 65 5.80 2.67 6.66
C ILE A 65 5.95 3.22 8.09
N ASN A 66 6.17 4.52 8.28
CA ASN A 66 6.56 5.11 9.58
C ASN A 66 5.62 4.79 10.76
N ASN A 67 4.32 4.62 10.50
CA ASN A 67 3.31 4.33 11.54
C ASN A 67 2.85 2.87 11.55
N SER A 68 3.69 1.95 11.06
CA SER A 68 3.41 0.52 11.01
C SER A 68 4.42 -0.29 11.80
N GLU A 69 3.92 -1.26 12.58
CA GLU A 69 4.75 -2.22 13.29
C GLU A 69 5.45 -3.18 12.31
N PHE A 70 4.70 -3.61 11.30
CA PHE A 70 5.24 -4.34 10.16
C PHE A 70 4.42 -4.08 8.90
N VAL A 71 5.04 -4.35 7.76
CA VAL A 71 4.40 -4.33 6.45
C VAL A 71 4.77 -5.61 5.73
N ILE A 72 3.77 -6.28 5.15
CA ILE A 72 4.01 -7.42 4.27
C ILE A 72 3.75 -7.02 2.83
N ILE A 73 4.50 -7.63 1.91
CA ILE A 73 4.37 -7.40 0.49
C ILE A 73 3.76 -8.63 -0.15
N LYS A 74 2.72 -8.43 -0.96
CA LYS A 74 2.06 -9.47 -1.75
C LYS A 74 2.21 -9.14 -3.23
N ARG A 75 2.65 -10.13 -4.00
CA ARG A 75 2.73 -10.07 -5.47
C ARG A 75 1.71 -11.04 -6.06
N LEU A 76 1.09 -10.63 -7.17
CA LEU A 76 0.26 -11.55 -7.97
C LEU A 76 1.11 -12.74 -8.44
N ASN A 77 0.65 -13.97 -8.17
CA ASN A 77 1.35 -15.20 -8.58
C ASN A 77 1.57 -15.23 -10.10
N ASN A 78 0.55 -14.84 -10.86
CA ASN A 78 0.60 -14.72 -12.31
C ASN A 78 0.59 -13.24 -12.69
N LYS A 79 1.68 -12.55 -12.35
CA LYS A 79 1.81 -11.13 -12.68
C LYS A 79 1.77 -10.93 -14.21
N PRO A 80 0.90 -10.04 -14.73
CA PRO A 80 0.90 -9.68 -16.15
C PRO A 80 2.25 -9.09 -16.57
N ALA A 81 2.64 -9.33 -17.83
CA ALA A 81 3.85 -8.71 -18.39
C ALA A 81 3.76 -7.17 -18.43
N ASP A 82 2.54 -6.64 -18.50
CA ASP A 82 2.27 -5.22 -18.56
C ASP A 82 1.37 -4.75 -17.39
N MET A 83 1.89 -3.84 -16.57
CA MET A 83 1.15 -3.19 -15.48
C MET A 83 0.64 -1.79 -15.87
N THR A 84 0.89 -1.32 -17.09
CA THR A 84 0.43 -0.02 -17.60
C THR A 84 -1.08 0.19 -17.40
N PRO A 85 -1.98 -0.80 -17.60
CA PRO A 85 -3.39 -0.61 -17.33
C PRO A 85 -3.69 -0.22 -15.88
N VAL A 86 -2.96 -0.80 -14.92
CA VAL A 86 -3.10 -0.46 -13.49
C VAL A 86 -2.51 0.92 -13.21
N GLN A 87 -1.33 1.22 -13.75
CA GLN A 87 -0.70 2.55 -13.60
C GLN A 87 -1.60 3.68 -14.15
N ASN A 88 -2.25 3.43 -15.29
CA ASN A 88 -3.20 4.36 -15.91
C ASN A 88 -4.48 4.57 -15.09
N ILE A 89 -4.86 3.60 -14.25
CA ILE A 89 -5.97 3.78 -13.32
C ILE A 89 -5.51 4.57 -12.11
N ILE A 90 -4.35 4.25 -11.52
CA ILE A 90 -3.80 4.97 -10.37
C ILE A 90 -3.74 6.48 -10.63
N SER A 91 -3.21 6.88 -11.78
CA SER A 91 -3.10 8.30 -12.17
C SER A 91 -4.45 9.03 -12.26
N LYS A 92 -5.55 8.32 -12.49
CA LYS A 92 -6.91 8.90 -12.52
C LYS A 92 -7.52 9.09 -11.13
N TYR A 93 -6.96 8.45 -10.12
CA TYR A 93 -7.45 8.52 -8.74
C TYR A 93 -6.59 9.40 -7.85
N GLU A 94 -5.34 9.66 -8.22
CA GLU A 94 -4.46 10.60 -7.53
C GLU A 94 -5.12 11.96 -7.31
N GLY A 95 -5.02 12.48 -6.08
CA GLY A 95 -5.64 13.74 -5.64
C GLY A 95 -7.14 13.66 -5.31
N LYS A 96 -7.80 12.51 -5.50
CA LYS A 96 -9.19 12.35 -5.05
C LYS A 96 -9.29 12.25 -3.53
N ARG A 97 -10.39 12.78 -2.99
CA ARG A 97 -10.66 12.83 -1.55
C ARG A 97 -10.91 11.43 -0.98
N TYR A 98 -10.65 11.29 0.31
CA TYR A 98 -10.91 10.07 1.05
C TYR A 98 -12.42 9.81 1.15
N ALA A 99 -12.82 8.54 1.36
CA ALA A 99 -14.23 8.13 1.24
C ALA A 99 -15.19 8.75 2.28
N TYR A 100 -14.67 9.34 3.35
CA TYR A 100 -15.46 9.94 4.43
C TYR A 100 -15.48 11.48 4.37
N GLU A 101 -15.12 12.06 3.22
CA GLU A 101 -14.93 13.50 2.99
C GLU A 101 -15.80 14.11 1.88
#